data_AF-U9UQT0-F1
#
_entry.id   AF-U9UQT0-F1
#
_cell.length_a   1.000
_cell.length_b   1.000
_cell.length_c   1.000
_cell.angle_alpha   90.00
_cell.angle_beta   90.00
_cell.angle_gamma   90.00
#
_symmetry.space_group_name_H-M   'P 1'
#
loop_
_entity.id
_entity.type
_entity.pdbx_description
1 polymer ?
#
loop_
_entity_poly.entity_id
_entity_poly.type
_entity_poly.pdbx_seq_one_letter_code
_entity_poly.pdbx_strand_id
1 'polypeptide(L)'
;MYFGPGIEAEEKKEFWHGDLWAESPLFGQDKITINEEIYRPSEFAIYKENGNQRFGQIRSIVSVNDELQIKIQQIYTYDELPNNFHCHSRMNTRESQLWLVDQYLEESSIIASTNEIVRKIDITIVRDSTIITDGLFIKTILYKNNGHWKLRDATLDYMHPCEYSVLNPPPPQYNNL
;
A
#
# COMPACT_ATOMS: atom_id res chain seq x y z
N MET A 1 -5.45 26.21 4.43
CA MET A 1 -4.82 24.90 4.69
C MET A 1 -5.13 24.05 3.47
N TYR A 2 -4.12 23.47 2.82
CA TYR A 2 -4.31 22.57 1.69
C TYR A 2 -5.06 21.33 2.18
N PHE A 3 -5.92 20.73 1.35
CA PHE A 3 -6.57 19.43 1.58
C PHE A 3 -6.64 18.79 0.20
N GLY A 4 -6.05 17.61 0.03
CA GLY A 4 -5.85 17.05 -1.29
C GLY A 4 -4.76 15.98 -1.34
N PRO A 5 -4.43 15.49 -2.54
CA PRO A 5 -3.40 14.47 -2.72
C PRO A 5 -2.05 14.94 -2.15
N GLY A 6 -1.23 14.01 -1.66
CA GLY A 6 0.17 14.35 -1.40
C GLY A 6 0.84 14.82 -2.70
N ILE A 7 1.75 15.78 -2.66
CA ILE A 7 2.46 16.23 -3.86
C ILE A 7 3.81 15.53 -3.88
N GLU A 8 4.08 14.73 -4.92
CA GLU A 8 5.42 14.20 -5.09
C GLU A 8 6.33 15.30 -5.62
N ALA A 9 7.42 15.57 -4.89
CA ALA A 9 8.40 16.56 -5.26
C ALA A 9 9.80 16.05 -4.91
N GLU A 10 10.77 16.35 -5.76
CA GLU A 10 12.18 15.98 -5.53
C GLU A 10 12.69 16.58 -4.21
N GLU A 11 12.33 17.83 -3.91
CA GLU A 11 12.71 18.52 -2.68
C GLU A 11 11.49 18.73 -1.77
N LYS A 12 11.44 18.01 -0.66
CA LYS A 12 10.33 18.06 0.31
C LYS A 12 10.43 19.29 1.20
N LYS A 13 9.75 20.39 0.81
CA LYS A 13 9.74 21.67 1.55
C LYS A 13 8.51 21.97 2.40
N GLU A 14 7.42 21.23 2.18
CA GLU A 14 6.09 21.53 2.72
C GLU A 14 5.47 20.24 3.22
N PHE A 15 4.49 20.35 4.12
CA PHE A 15 3.86 19.18 4.74
C PHE A 15 3.23 18.22 3.73
N TRP A 16 2.59 18.76 2.69
CA TRP A 16 1.96 17.97 1.64
C TRP A 16 2.95 17.26 0.71
N HIS A 17 4.25 17.54 0.81
CA HIS A 17 5.30 16.76 0.13
C HIS A 17 5.70 15.47 0.89
N GLY A 18 5.14 15.25 2.10
CA GLY A 18 5.49 14.14 2.97
C GLY A 18 4.46 13.00 2.96
N ASP A 19 4.94 11.78 3.21
CA ASP A 19 4.09 10.58 3.28
C ASP A 19 3.05 10.65 4.39
N LEU A 20 3.41 11.27 5.53
CA LEU A 20 2.47 11.49 6.63
C LEU A 20 1.22 12.27 6.20
N TRP A 21 1.37 13.24 5.30
CA TRP A 21 0.25 13.99 4.76
C TRP A 21 -0.52 13.17 3.74
N ALA A 22 0.19 12.54 2.80
CA ALA A 22 -0.41 11.78 1.70
C ALA A 22 -1.22 10.57 2.20
N GLU A 23 -0.74 9.87 3.21
CA GLU A 23 -1.39 8.71 3.83
C GLU A 23 -2.47 9.10 4.87
N SER A 24 -2.57 10.40 5.20
CA SER A 24 -3.51 10.85 6.22
C SER A 24 -4.95 10.69 5.74
N PRO A 25 -5.83 9.99 6.48
CA PRO A 25 -7.25 9.92 6.17
C PRO A 25 -7.97 11.27 6.32
N LEU A 26 -7.37 12.23 7.04
CA LEU A 26 -7.94 13.55 7.29
C LEU A 26 -7.51 14.60 6.26
N PHE A 27 -6.31 14.46 5.70
CA PHE A 27 -5.66 15.52 4.92
C PHE A 27 -5.34 15.08 3.49
N GLY A 28 -4.95 13.81 3.33
CA GLY A 28 -4.68 13.20 2.05
C GLY A 28 -5.97 12.94 1.27
N GLN A 29 -5.80 12.62 0.00
CA GLN A 29 -6.89 12.22 -0.87
C GLN A 29 -7.40 10.82 -0.46
N ASP A 30 -8.69 10.71 -0.12
CA ASP A 30 -9.28 9.48 0.46
C ASP A 30 -9.70 8.44 -0.59
N LYS A 31 -9.83 8.87 -1.85
CA LYS A 31 -10.25 8.02 -2.97
C LYS A 31 -9.87 8.58 -4.33
N ILE A 32 -9.77 7.68 -5.32
CA ILE A 32 -9.63 8.00 -6.73
C ILE A 32 -10.51 7.06 -7.55
N THR A 33 -11.11 7.55 -8.63
CA THR A 33 -11.88 6.71 -9.55
C THR A 33 -11.02 6.36 -10.76
N ILE A 34 -10.84 5.08 -11.03
CA ILE A 34 -10.09 4.55 -12.18
C ILE A 34 -10.99 3.54 -12.88
N ASN A 35 -11.25 3.74 -14.17
CA ASN A 35 -12.13 2.87 -14.97
C ASN A 35 -13.46 2.58 -14.27
N GLU A 36 -14.12 3.64 -13.75
CA GLU A 36 -15.41 3.58 -13.03
C GLU A 36 -15.37 2.86 -11.66
N GLU A 37 -14.21 2.37 -11.23
CA GLU A 37 -14.01 1.74 -9.93
C GLU A 37 -13.32 2.70 -8.95
N ILE A 38 -13.77 2.73 -7.69
CA ILE A 38 -13.24 3.64 -6.66
C ILE A 38 -12.13 2.93 -5.90
N TYR A 39 -10.91 3.45 -5.91
CA TYR A 39 -9.76 2.95 -5.14
C TYR A 39 -9.49 3.84 -3.92
N ARG A 40 -9.05 3.25 -2.82
CA ARG A 40 -8.77 3.93 -1.54
C ARG A 40 -7.41 3.52 -0.97
N PRO A 41 -6.75 4.40 -0.19
CA PRO A 41 -5.62 4.00 0.63
C PRO A 41 -5.92 2.79 1.51
N SER A 42 -4.91 1.97 1.77
CA SER A 42 -4.95 0.65 2.43
C SER A 42 -5.53 -0.52 1.62
N GLU A 43 -6.23 -0.27 0.51
CA GLU A 43 -6.69 -1.34 -0.40
C GLU A 43 -5.53 -1.95 -1.20
N PHE A 44 -5.75 -3.13 -1.78
CA PHE A 44 -4.77 -3.80 -2.64
C PHE A 44 -5.20 -3.76 -4.11
N ALA A 45 -4.20 -3.67 -4.97
CA ALA A 45 -4.40 -3.65 -6.41
C ALA A 45 -3.32 -4.47 -7.12
N ILE A 46 -3.67 -4.91 -8.33
CA ILE A 46 -2.70 -5.34 -9.32
C ILE A 46 -2.38 -4.13 -10.20
N TYR A 47 -1.10 -3.85 -10.37
CA TYR A 47 -0.61 -2.79 -11.26
C TYR A 47 0.39 -3.36 -12.27
N LYS A 48 0.68 -2.60 -13.32
CA LYS A 48 1.72 -2.90 -14.30
C LYS A 48 3.00 -2.18 -13.94
N GLU A 49 4.12 -2.90 -13.96
CA GLU A 49 5.46 -2.33 -13.87
C GLU A 49 6.34 -3.02 -14.91
N ASN A 50 6.95 -2.24 -15.80
CA ASN A 50 7.81 -2.76 -16.87
C ASN A 50 7.12 -3.88 -17.71
N GLY A 51 5.81 -3.76 -17.92
CA GLY A 51 4.99 -4.72 -18.66
C GLY A 51 4.51 -5.95 -17.87
N ASN A 52 4.97 -6.14 -16.63
CA ASN A 52 4.56 -7.26 -15.77
C ASN A 52 3.47 -6.83 -14.79
N GLN A 53 2.57 -7.75 -14.44
CA GLN A 53 1.58 -7.53 -13.40
C GLN A 53 2.18 -7.80 -12.03
N ARG A 54 1.97 -6.89 -11.08
CA ARG A 54 2.50 -6.95 -9.72
C ARG A 54 1.43 -6.65 -8.70
N PHE A 55 1.59 -7.23 -7.52
CA PHE A 55 0.73 -6.96 -6.38
C PHE A 55 1.25 -5.75 -5.61
N GLY A 56 0.35 -4.94 -5.09
CA GLY A 56 0.74 -3.83 -4.24
C GLY A 56 -0.38 -3.37 -3.33
N GLN A 57 0.03 -2.76 -2.22
CA GLN A 57 -0.87 -2.06 -1.30
C GLN A 57 -0.88 -0.57 -1.66
N ILE A 58 -2.05 0.01 -1.83
CA ILE A 58 -2.23 1.44 -2.06
C ILE A 58 -1.88 2.18 -0.77
N ARG A 59 -0.82 2.98 -0.81
CA ARG A 59 -0.39 3.81 0.33
C ARG A 59 -1.05 5.16 0.27
N SER A 60 -1.01 5.83 -0.86
CA SER A 60 -1.64 7.15 -0.97
C SER A 60 -1.94 7.49 -2.41
N ILE A 61 -2.80 8.48 -2.57
CA ILE A 61 -3.04 9.11 -3.86
C ILE A 61 -2.25 10.41 -3.85
N VAL A 62 -1.40 10.56 -4.86
CA VAL A 62 -0.45 11.67 -4.96
C VAL A 62 -0.65 12.44 -6.26
N SER A 63 -0.26 13.70 -6.28
CA SER A 63 -0.18 14.54 -7.46
C SER A 63 1.28 14.56 -7.93
N VAL A 64 1.50 14.16 -9.18
CA VAL A 64 2.81 14.23 -9.85
C VAL A 64 2.62 15.04 -11.11
N ASN A 65 3.30 16.19 -11.21
CA ASN A 65 3.12 17.13 -12.33
C ASN A 65 1.63 17.47 -12.58
N ASP A 66 0.88 17.73 -11.51
CA ASP A 66 -0.55 18.05 -11.52
C ASP A 66 -1.49 16.92 -11.97
N GLU A 67 -0.96 15.70 -12.17
CA GLU A 67 -1.75 14.50 -12.45
C GLU A 67 -1.87 13.60 -11.23
N LEU A 68 -3.08 13.09 -10.97
CA LEU A 68 -3.30 12.12 -9.91
C LEU A 68 -2.67 10.77 -10.28
N GLN A 69 -1.86 10.25 -9.37
CA GLN A 69 -1.21 8.96 -9.44
C GLN A 69 -1.36 8.23 -8.11
N ILE A 70 -0.98 6.96 -8.07
CA ILE A 70 -1.07 6.15 -6.87
C ILE A 70 0.33 5.75 -6.42
N LYS A 71 0.62 6.05 -5.15
CA LYS A 71 1.79 5.50 -4.47
C LYS A 71 1.46 4.12 -3.93
N ILE A 72 2.22 3.13 -4.38
CA ILE A 72 2.00 1.71 -4.09
C ILE A 72 3.19 1.16 -3.33
N GLN A 73 2.94 0.47 -2.21
CA GLN A 73 3.92 -0.38 -1.54
C GLN A 73 3.94 -1.75 -2.22
N GLN A 74 5.13 -2.20 -2.60
CA GLN A 74 5.32 -3.44 -3.35
C GLN A 74 5.00 -4.68 -2.51
N ILE A 75 4.42 -5.67 -3.16
CA ILE A 75 4.17 -7.00 -2.61
C ILE A 75 4.77 -8.02 -3.57
N TYR A 76 5.65 -8.87 -3.05
CA TYR A 76 6.34 -9.90 -3.83
C TYR A 76 5.57 -11.21 -3.80
N THR A 77 5.59 -11.88 -4.94
CA THR A 77 5.28 -13.31 -5.09
C THR A 77 6.47 -14.17 -4.66
N TYR A 78 6.28 -15.49 -4.61
CA TYR A 78 7.36 -16.42 -4.28
C TYR A 78 8.55 -16.29 -5.23
N ASP A 79 8.30 -16.17 -6.53
CA ASP A 79 9.33 -16.11 -7.56
C ASP A 79 10.14 -14.81 -7.53
N GLU A 80 9.58 -13.75 -6.93
CA GLU A 80 10.24 -12.45 -6.76
C GLU A 80 11.09 -12.37 -5.48
N LEU A 81 11.00 -13.37 -4.59
CA LEU A 81 11.79 -13.39 -3.37
C LEU A 81 13.29 -13.60 -3.64
N PRO A 82 14.16 -13.00 -2.81
CA PRO A 82 15.57 -13.37 -2.77
C PRO A 82 15.77 -14.88 -2.63
N ASN A 83 16.71 -15.43 -3.41
CA ASN A 83 16.98 -16.88 -3.50
C ASN A 83 17.14 -17.58 -2.15
N ASN A 84 17.68 -16.91 -1.14
CA ASN A 84 17.87 -17.46 0.19
C ASN A 84 16.57 -17.76 0.95
N PHE A 85 15.40 -17.32 0.45
CA PHE A 85 14.09 -17.65 1.02
C PHE A 85 13.35 -18.75 0.27
N HIS A 86 13.90 -19.25 -0.84
CA HIS A 86 13.29 -20.34 -1.60
C HIS A 86 13.42 -21.64 -0.82
N CYS A 87 12.30 -22.14 -0.29
CA CYS A 87 12.24 -23.42 0.41
C CYS A 87 10.93 -24.16 0.13
N HIS A 88 10.93 -25.48 0.34
CA HIS A 88 9.77 -26.34 0.10
C HIS A 88 8.49 -25.86 0.80
N SER A 89 8.61 -25.40 2.05
CA SER A 89 7.46 -24.91 2.81
C SER A 89 6.78 -23.71 2.16
N ARG A 90 7.54 -22.77 1.58
CA ARG A 90 6.99 -21.60 0.88
C ARG A 90 6.55 -21.95 -0.54
N MET A 91 7.24 -22.89 -1.19
CA MET A 91 6.81 -23.39 -2.50
C MET A 91 5.39 -23.97 -2.44
N ASN A 92 5.05 -24.68 -1.36
CA ASN A 92 3.72 -25.24 -1.15
C ASN A 92 2.62 -24.17 -1.03
N THR A 93 2.97 -22.95 -0.63
CA THR A 93 2.05 -21.81 -0.48
C THR A 93 2.24 -20.74 -1.54
N ARG A 94 3.03 -20.99 -2.60
CA ARG A 94 3.45 -19.96 -3.56
C ARG A 94 2.31 -19.24 -4.29
N GLU A 95 1.18 -19.92 -4.47
CA GLU A 95 0.01 -19.39 -5.18
C GLU A 95 -0.89 -18.53 -4.27
N SER A 96 -0.77 -18.68 -2.94
CA SER A 96 -1.63 -18.01 -1.96
C SER A 96 -0.88 -17.06 -1.02
N GLN A 97 0.39 -17.33 -0.74
CA GLN A 97 1.21 -16.50 0.13
C GLN A 97 1.97 -15.44 -0.66
N LEU A 98 1.92 -14.21 -0.15
CA LEU A 98 2.64 -13.05 -0.66
C LEU A 98 3.52 -12.43 0.45
N TRP A 99 4.40 -11.51 0.05
CA TRP A 99 5.37 -10.86 0.94
C TRP A 99 5.34 -9.33 0.77
N LEU A 100 4.90 -8.63 1.81
CA LEU A 100 4.93 -7.17 1.81
C LEU A 100 6.38 -6.68 1.89
N VAL A 101 6.79 -5.78 1.01
CA VAL A 101 8.10 -5.14 1.09
C VAL A 101 8.04 -4.03 2.12
N ASP A 102 8.98 -4.01 3.06
CA ASP A 102 9.02 -3.04 4.15
C ASP A 102 9.08 -1.60 3.63
N GLN A 103 8.11 -0.77 4.03
CA GLN A 103 7.93 0.60 3.54
C GLN A 103 9.15 1.53 3.71
N TYR A 104 10.06 1.18 4.63
CA TYR A 104 11.26 1.96 4.88
C TYR A 104 12.42 1.65 3.93
N LEU A 105 12.23 0.71 3.00
CA LEU A 105 13.19 0.49 1.91
C LEU A 105 12.94 1.50 0.80
N GLU A 106 14.01 2.08 0.25
CA GLU A 106 13.92 2.98 -0.91
C GLU A 106 13.19 2.34 -2.09
N GLU A 107 13.42 1.05 -2.30
CA GLU A 107 12.79 0.24 -3.35
C GLU A 107 11.39 -0.28 -2.98
N SER A 108 10.84 0.05 -1.80
CA SER A 108 9.54 -0.50 -1.35
C SER A 108 8.32 0.13 -1.99
N SER A 109 8.45 1.35 -2.51
CA SER A 109 7.34 2.10 -3.04
C SER A 109 7.58 2.53 -4.47
N ILE A 110 6.54 2.45 -5.28
CA ILE A 110 6.53 2.94 -6.66
C ILE A 110 5.35 3.88 -6.83
N ILE A 111 5.46 4.80 -7.79
CA ILE A 111 4.36 5.65 -8.19
C ILE A 111 3.84 5.12 -9.51
N ALA A 112 2.62 4.61 -9.49
CA ALA A 112 1.93 4.08 -10.64
C ALA A 112 0.97 5.13 -11.20
N SER A 113 1.01 5.30 -12.52
CA SER A 113 -0.01 6.07 -13.22
C SER A 113 -1.35 5.34 -13.16
N THR A 114 -2.46 6.07 -13.23
CA THR A 114 -3.80 5.48 -13.12
C THR A 114 -4.11 4.45 -14.22
N ASN A 115 -3.51 4.59 -15.40
CA ASN A 115 -3.60 3.65 -16.52
C ASN A 115 -2.80 2.35 -16.31
N GLU A 116 -1.87 2.32 -15.35
CA GLU A 116 -1.09 1.14 -14.98
C GLU A 116 -1.82 0.27 -13.95
N ILE A 117 -2.84 0.80 -13.29
CA ILE A 117 -3.71 0.04 -12.39
C ILE A 117 -4.60 -0.89 -13.22
N VAL A 118 -4.53 -2.18 -12.91
CA VAL A 118 -5.23 -3.23 -13.64
C VAL A 118 -6.59 -3.51 -13.01
N ARG A 119 -6.61 -3.79 -11.70
CA ARG A 119 -7.82 -4.10 -10.92
C ARG A 119 -7.55 -4.12 -9.42
N LYS A 120 -8.60 -4.04 -8.62
CA LYS A 120 -8.56 -4.40 -7.19
C LYS A 120 -8.34 -5.88 -6.96
N ILE A 121 -7.82 -6.20 -5.79
CA ILE A 121 -7.68 -7.57 -5.31
C ILE A 121 -7.82 -7.63 -3.80
N ASP A 122 -8.37 -8.73 -3.29
CA ASP A 122 -8.47 -8.96 -1.86
C ASP A 122 -7.23 -9.73 -1.38
N ILE A 123 -6.51 -9.12 -0.43
CA ILE A 123 -5.35 -9.73 0.23
C ILE A 123 -5.54 -9.55 1.73
N THR A 124 -5.33 -10.64 2.49
CA THR A 124 -5.43 -10.61 3.95
C THR A 124 -4.04 -10.50 4.58
N ILE A 125 -3.77 -9.44 5.35
CA ILE A 125 -2.58 -9.41 6.21
C ILE A 125 -2.90 -10.14 7.51
N VAL A 126 -2.23 -11.26 7.75
CA VAL A 126 -2.43 -12.13 8.91
C VAL A 126 -1.58 -11.61 10.07
N ARG A 127 -2.15 -10.69 10.85
CA ARG A 127 -1.51 -10.08 12.05
C ARG A 127 -1.86 -10.80 13.34
N ASP A 128 -2.80 -11.74 13.32
CA ASP A 128 -3.15 -12.60 14.45
C ASP A 128 -3.30 -14.04 13.93
N SER A 129 -2.80 -14.99 14.71
CA SER A 129 -3.00 -16.43 14.55
C SER A 129 -4.46 -16.88 14.43
N THR A 130 -5.41 -16.07 14.94
CA THR A 130 -6.86 -16.33 14.84
C THR A 130 -7.43 -16.02 13.45
N ILE A 131 -6.72 -15.26 12.61
CA ILE A 131 -7.16 -14.93 11.26
C ILE A 131 -6.97 -16.15 10.35
N ILE A 132 -8.10 -16.69 9.89
CA ILE A 132 -8.15 -17.78 8.91
C ILE A 132 -8.53 -17.17 7.56
N THR A 133 -7.78 -17.51 6.52
CA THR A 133 -8.02 -17.03 5.16
C THR A 133 -7.72 -18.14 4.15
N ASP A 134 -8.62 -18.30 3.20
CA ASP A 134 -8.50 -19.25 2.09
C ASP A 134 -8.03 -18.56 0.78
N GLY A 135 -7.84 -17.24 0.84
CA GLY A 135 -7.42 -16.41 -0.30
C GLY A 135 -5.94 -16.05 -0.29
N LEU A 136 -5.60 -14.97 -1.00
CA LEU A 136 -4.25 -14.40 -0.96
C LEU A 136 -3.97 -13.80 0.42
N PHE A 137 -2.78 -14.08 0.97
CA PHE A 137 -2.43 -13.63 2.30
C PHE A 137 -0.96 -13.24 2.47
N ILE A 138 -0.71 -12.35 3.43
CA ILE A 138 0.62 -11.92 3.83
C ILE A 138 0.81 -12.28 5.30
N LYS A 139 1.83 -13.09 5.60
CA LYS A 139 2.25 -13.43 6.98
C LYS A 139 3.58 -12.80 7.38
N THR A 140 4.36 -12.33 6.39
CA THR A 140 5.72 -11.86 6.63
C THR A 140 6.05 -10.66 5.77
N ILE A 141 6.87 -9.79 6.32
CA ILE A 141 7.38 -8.58 5.70
C ILE A 141 8.85 -8.82 5.31
N LEU A 142 9.18 -8.49 4.08
CA LEU A 142 10.53 -8.53 3.52
C LEU A 142 11.25 -7.20 3.79
N TYR A 143 12.38 -7.26 4.49
CA TYR A 143 13.17 -6.08 4.84
C TYR A 143 14.68 -6.34 4.70
N LYS A 144 15.50 -5.27 4.75
CA LYS A 144 16.96 -5.38 4.80
C LYS A 144 17.49 -5.03 6.18
N ASN A 145 18.44 -5.81 6.67
CA ASN A 145 19.20 -5.53 7.88
C ASN A 145 20.68 -5.73 7.59
N ASN A 146 21.47 -4.67 7.72
CA ASN A 146 22.89 -4.63 7.35
C ASN A 146 23.11 -5.10 5.89
N GLY A 147 22.27 -4.65 4.96
CA GLY A 147 22.33 -5.02 3.55
C GLY A 147 21.85 -6.44 3.21
N HIS A 148 21.51 -7.26 4.21
CA HIS A 148 21.00 -8.61 4.01
C HIS A 148 19.49 -8.65 4.10
N TRP A 149 18.87 -9.33 3.14
CA TRP A 149 17.44 -9.59 3.17
C TRP A 149 17.07 -10.47 4.36
N LYS A 150 15.99 -10.10 5.04
CA LYS A 150 15.39 -10.82 6.17
C LYS A 150 13.87 -10.78 6.06
N LEU A 151 13.23 -11.68 6.79
CA LEU A 151 11.79 -11.72 6.95
C LEU A 151 11.44 -11.48 8.41
N ARG A 152 10.41 -10.68 8.65
CA ARG A 152 9.80 -10.52 9.98
C ARG A 152 8.31 -10.79 9.90
N ASP A 153 7.71 -11.03 11.05
CA ASP A 153 6.29 -11.31 11.17
C ASP A 153 5.43 -10.09 10.79
N ALA A 154 4.28 -10.31 10.15
CA ALA A 154 3.35 -9.24 9.74
C ALA A 154 2.68 -8.53 10.94
N THR A 155 2.76 -9.08 12.15
CA THR A 155 2.43 -8.36 13.40
C THR A 155 3.24 -7.08 13.57
N LEU A 156 4.44 -7.00 12.97
CA LEU A 156 5.33 -5.84 13.00
C LEU A 156 5.17 -4.95 11.77
N ASP A 157 4.03 -5.05 11.10
CA ASP A 157 3.67 -4.18 9.98
C ASP A 157 3.39 -2.76 10.45
N TYR A 158 3.73 -1.80 9.59
CA TYR A 158 3.23 -0.45 9.74
C TYR A 158 1.81 -0.42 9.17
N MET A 159 0.83 -0.47 10.08
CA MET A 159 -0.57 -0.31 9.71
C MET A 159 -0.76 1.04 9.03
N HIS A 160 -1.49 1.05 7.92
CA HIS A 160 -1.82 2.29 7.23
C HIS A 160 -2.66 3.18 8.16
N PRO A 161 -2.47 4.52 8.19
CA PRO A 161 -3.26 5.42 9.05
C PRO A 161 -4.78 5.27 8.94
N CYS A 162 -5.29 4.95 7.75
CA CYS A 162 -6.71 4.62 7.52
C CYS A 162 -7.21 3.37 8.24
N GLU A 163 -6.34 2.42 8.61
CA GLU A 163 -6.74 1.17 9.28
C GLU A 163 -7.08 1.38 10.77
N TYR A 164 -6.54 2.43 11.40
CA TYR A 164 -6.75 2.69 12.84
C TYR A 164 -7.34 4.07 13.16
N SER A 165 -7.38 4.99 12.19
CA SER A 165 -8.01 6.30 12.39
C SER A 165 -9.48 6.24 12.00
N VAL A 166 -10.36 6.05 12.98
CA VAL A 166 -11.81 6.15 12.76
C VAL A 166 -12.15 7.62 12.55
N LEU A 167 -12.48 8.00 11.31
CA LEU A 167 -13.03 9.32 11.01
C LEU A 167 -14.47 9.38 11.55
N ASN A 168 -14.68 10.12 12.63
CA ASN A 168 -16.04 10.47 13.04
C ASN A 168 -16.65 11.37 11.96
N PRO A 169 -17.90 11.13 11.52
CA PRO A 169 -18.58 12.07 10.65
C PRO A 169 -18.61 13.45 11.32
N PRO A 170 -18.52 14.55 10.54
CA PRO A 170 -18.65 15.88 11.12
C PRO A 170 -19.98 15.98 11.87
N PRO A 171 -20.04 16.72 12.99
CA PRO A 171 -21.30 16.91 13.70
C PRO A 171 -22.36 17.46 12.75
N PRO A 172 -23.62 17.01 12.86
CA PRO A 172 -24.68 17.47 11.98
C PRO A 172 -24.72 18.99 11.98
N GLN A 173 -24.70 19.58 10.78
CA GLN A 173 -24.86 21.01 10.63
C GLN A 173 -26.25 21.36 11.19
N TYR A 174 -26.28 22.09 12.31
CA TYR A 174 -27.51 22.71 12.77
C TYR A 174 -27.92 23.71 11.69
N ASN A 175 -28.93 23.34 10.89
CA ASN A 175 -29.65 24.30 10.07
C ASN A 175 -30.27 25.30 11.03
N ASN A 176 -29.64 26.47 11.19
CA ASN A 176 -30.27 27.61 11.85
C ASN A 176 -31.45 28.02 10.97
N LEU A 177 -32.66 27.72 11.47
CA LEU A 177 -33.93 28.25 10.99
C LEU A 177 -34.04 29.75 11.30
#